data_AF-A0A5K0XFX3-F1
#
_entry.id   AF-A0A5K0XFX3-F1
#
_cell.length_a   1.000
_cell.length_b   1.000
_cell.length_c   1.000
_cell.angle_alpha   90.00
_cell.angle_beta   90.00
_cell.angle_gamma   90.00
#
_symmetry.space_group_name_H-M   'P 1'
#
loop_
_entity.id
_entity.type
_entity.pdbx_description
1 polymer ?
#
loop_
_entity_poly.entity_id
_entity_poly.type
_entity_poly.pdbx_seq_one_letter_code
_entity_poly.pdbx_strand_id
1 'polypeptide(L)'
;IGWDYGSTAEDVMTGLRIHSSGWNSIACLSEPPAFLGAAPSTGPDTIVQQKRWATGLLEALISRRNPVKATLRGKLQLRQCMVYLIFLLWAVRSVPELCYAIVPSLCIFTNTSIFPKVSSLFSILIQ
;
A
#
# COMPACT_ATOMS: atom_id res chain seq x y z
N ILE A 1 14.21 -21.02 -6.45
CA ILE A 1 13.27 -21.56 -7.48
C ILE A 1 12.02 -21.96 -6.71
N GLY A 2 10.81 -21.65 -7.20
CA GLY A 2 9.57 -21.80 -6.44
C GLY A 2 9.15 -20.54 -5.67
N TRP A 3 8.46 -20.72 -4.54
CA TRP A 3 8.00 -19.65 -3.66
C TRP A 3 9.15 -18.90 -2.99
N ASP A 4 8.97 -17.59 -2.79
CA ASP A 4 9.89 -16.74 -2.03
C ASP A 4 9.45 -16.72 -0.55
N TYR A 5 10.05 -17.59 0.25
CA TYR A 5 9.71 -17.76 1.66
C TYR A 5 10.30 -16.66 2.55
N GLY A 6 9.72 -16.47 3.73
CA GLY A 6 10.26 -15.60 4.79
C GLY A 6 9.54 -14.26 4.95
N SER A 7 8.47 -14.02 4.20
CA SER A 7 7.52 -12.93 4.44
C SER A 7 6.12 -13.49 4.59
N THR A 8 5.26 -12.74 5.29
CA THR A 8 3.81 -13.00 5.36
C THR A 8 3.05 -12.63 4.09
N ALA A 9 3.73 -12.00 3.12
CA ALA A 9 3.25 -11.73 1.76
C ALA A 9 4.19 -12.39 0.72
N GLU A 10 4.42 -13.69 0.87
CA GLU A 10 5.24 -14.51 -0.02
C GLU A 10 4.74 -14.49 -1.48
N ASP A 11 3.43 -14.31 -1.68
CA ASP A 11 2.78 -14.16 -2.98
C ASP A 11 3.25 -12.91 -3.72
N VAL A 12 3.25 -11.76 -3.04
CA VAL A 12 3.74 -10.49 -3.57
C VAL A 12 5.23 -10.56 -3.87
N MET A 13 6.03 -11.10 -2.96
CA MET A 13 7.48 -11.22 -3.16
C MET A 13 7.82 -12.17 -4.32
N THR A 14 7.11 -13.30 -4.43
CA THR A 14 7.27 -14.26 -5.52
C THR A 14 6.91 -13.61 -6.86
N GLY A 15 5.77 -12.90 -6.93
CA GLY A 15 5.36 -12.16 -8.12
C GLY A 15 6.37 -11.10 -8.52
N LEU A 16 6.89 -10.33 -7.56
CA LEU A 16 7.92 -9.32 -7.79
C LEU A 16 9.18 -9.94 -8.37
N ARG A 17 9.65 -11.07 -7.83
CA ARG A 17 10.82 -11.80 -8.34
C ARG A 17 10.61 -12.28 -9.79
N ILE A 18 9.42 -12.79 -10.10
CA ILE A 18 9.06 -13.26 -11.44
C ILE A 18 9.05 -12.08 -12.43
N HIS A 19 8.35 -10.99 -12.12
CA HIS A 19 8.34 -9.79 -12.99
C HIS A 19 9.73 -9.16 -13.12
N SER A 20 10.53 -9.15 -12.05
CA SER A 20 11.92 -8.66 -12.09
C SER A 20 12.83 -9.46 -13.02
N SER A 21 12.43 -10.70 -13.37
CA SER A 21 13.12 -11.55 -14.34
C SER A 21 12.67 -11.29 -15.79
N GLY A 22 11.72 -10.37 -16.00
CA GLY A 22 11.23 -9.95 -17.32
C GLY A 22 9.91 -10.58 -17.76
N TRP A 23 9.23 -11.32 -16.86
CA TRP A 23 7.94 -11.94 -17.16
C TRP A 23 6.79 -10.93 -17.06
N ASN A 24 5.76 -11.17 -17.85
CA ASN A 24 4.52 -10.40 -17.84
C ASN A 24 3.37 -11.24 -17.27
N SER A 25 2.41 -10.58 -16.64
CA SER A 25 1.16 -11.16 -16.17
C SER A 25 -0.02 -10.74 -17.05
N ILE A 26 -1.06 -11.56 -17.08
CA ILE A 26 -2.34 -11.27 -17.73
C ILE A 26 -3.47 -11.50 -16.74
N ALA A 27 -4.46 -10.62 -16.72
CA ALA A 27 -5.66 -10.76 -15.90
C ALA A 27 -6.83 -11.13 -16.81
N CYS A 28 -7.39 -12.33 -16.61
CA CYS A 28 -8.55 -12.81 -17.35
C CYS A 28 -9.79 -12.64 -16.47
N LEU A 29 -10.60 -11.62 -16.76
CA LEU A 29 -11.86 -11.37 -16.08
C LEU A 29 -12.98 -12.08 -16.83
N SER A 30 -13.80 -12.85 -16.11
CA SER A 30 -14.93 -13.63 -16.65
C SER A 30 -16.23 -13.26 -15.96
N GLU A 31 -17.33 -13.34 -16.70
CA GLU A 31 -18.67 -13.17 -16.18
C GLU A 31 -19.52 -14.38 -16.58
N PRO A 32 -19.99 -15.21 -15.62
CA PRO A 32 -19.85 -15.06 -14.16
C PRO A 32 -18.41 -15.30 -13.65
N PRO A 33 -18.08 -14.90 -12.42
CA PRO A 33 -16.75 -15.10 -11.85
C PRO A 33 -16.35 -16.59 -11.82
N ALA A 34 -15.21 -16.92 -12.44
CA ALA A 34 -14.69 -18.29 -12.46
C ALA A 34 -14.23 -18.81 -11.07
N PHE A 35 -13.91 -17.90 -10.14
CA PHE A 35 -13.45 -18.24 -8.79
C PHE A 35 -14.24 -17.45 -7.75
N LEU A 36 -14.75 -18.14 -6.73
CA LEU A 36 -15.44 -17.57 -5.58
C LEU A 36 -14.66 -17.91 -4.31
N GLY A 37 -14.47 -16.92 -3.43
CA GLY A 37 -13.77 -17.08 -2.16
C GLY A 37 -14.65 -16.71 -0.96
N ALA A 38 -14.25 -17.14 0.23
CA ALA A 38 -14.89 -16.74 1.48
C ALA A 38 -14.18 -15.52 2.08
N ALA A 39 -14.95 -14.46 2.36
CA ALA A 39 -14.47 -13.30 3.09
C ALA A 39 -14.60 -13.52 4.61
N PRO A 40 -13.78 -12.88 5.44
CA PRO A 40 -13.99 -12.88 6.89
C PRO A 40 -15.39 -12.38 7.23
N SER A 41 -16.10 -13.11 8.09
CA SER A 41 -17.47 -12.77 8.49
C SER A 41 -17.52 -11.85 9.71
N THR A 42 -16.40 -11.66 10.41
CA THR A 42 -16.32 -10.86 11.63
C THR A 42 -15.30 -9.72 11.53
N GLY A 43 -15.54 -8.67 12.32
CA GLY A 43 -14.62 -7.53 12.44
C GLY A 43 -13.22 -7.93 12.92
N PRO A 44 -13.08 -8.71 14.03
CA PRO A 44 -11.78 -9.16 14.52
C PRO A 44 -10.98 -9.95 13.47
N ASP A 45 -11.62 -10.88 12.75
CA ASP A 45 -10.94 -11.68 11.72
C ASP A 45 -10.44 -10.79 10.56
N THR A 46 -11.24 -9.79 10.18
CA THR A 46 -10.85 -8.80 9.17
C THR A 46 -9.62 -8.00 9.60
N ILE A 47 -9.57 -7.57 10.86
CA ILE A 47 -8.42 -6.81 11.41
C ILE A 47 -7.16 -7.68 11.43
N VAL A 48 -7.27 -8.95 11.85
CA VAL A 48 -6.13 -9.88 11.83
C VAL A 48 -5.61 -10.08 10.41
N GLN A 49 -6.51 -10.23 9.44
CA GLN A 49 -6.14 -10.37 8.03
C GLN A 49 -5.45 -9.10 7.49
N GLN A 50 -6.01 -7.92 7.76
CA GLN A 50 -5.42 -6.65 7.34
C GLN A 50 -4.04 -6.43 7.98
N LYS A 51 -3.88 -6.78 9.26
CA LYS A 51 -2.58 -6.74 9.94
C LYS A 51 -1.56 -7.63 9.22
N ARG A 52 -1.93 -8.87 8.86
CA ARG A 52 -1.05 -9.79 8.12
C ARG A 52 -0.60 -9.18 6.80
N TRP A 53 -1.53 -8.61 6.03
CA TRP A 53 -1.20 -7.93 4.78
C TRP A 53 -0.28 -6.73 5.01
N ALA A 54 -0.59 -5.86 5.96
CA ALA A 54 0.23 -4.69 6.26
C ALA A 54 1.67 -5.09 6.63
N THR A 55 1.85 -6.11 7.47
CA THR A 55 3.17 -6.64 7.83
C THR A 55 3.94 -7.14 6.60
N GLY A 56 3.31 -7.99 5.78
CA GLY A 56 3.98 -8.55 4.59
C GLY A 56 4.34 -7.49 3.54
N LEU A 57 3.49 -6.47 3.35
CA LEU A 57 3.79 -5.37 2.44
C LEU A 57 4.95 -4.50 2.92
N LEU A 58 5.03 -4.24 4.24
CA LEU A 58 6.18 -3.53 4.82
C LEU A 58 7.47 -4.35 4.70
N GLU A 59 7.40 -5.66 4.95
CA GLU A 59 8.53 -6.59 4.74
C GLU A 59 9.02 -6.51 3.29
N ALA A 60 8.12 -6.60 2.32
CA ALA A 60 8.44 -6.53 0.90
C ALA A 60 9.05 -5.16 0.50
N LEU A 61 8.52 -4.05 1.04
CA LEU A 61 9.01 -2.69 0.79
C LEU A 61 10.46 -2.50 1.28
N ILE A 62 10.75 -2.96 2.50
CA ILE A 62 12.06 -2.80 3.14
C ILE A 62 13.07 -3.87 2.66
N SER A 63 12.59 -4.95 2.07
CA SER A 63 13.41 -6.07 1.61
C SER A 63 14.56 -5.66 0.68
N ARG A 64 15.58 -6.53 0.59
CA ARG A 64 16.66 -6.36 -0.38
C ARG A 64 16.17 -6.38 -1.83
N ARG A 65 15.02 -7.02 -2.10
CA ARG A 65 14.42 -7.19 -3.43
C ARG A 65 13.23 -6.24 -3.65
N ASN A 66 13.33 -4.99 -3.18
CA ASN A 66 12.26 -4.00 -3.39
C ASN A 66 12.09 -3.61 -4.88
N PRO A 67 10.90 -3.12 -5.29
CA PRO A 67 10.59 -2.85 -6.69
C PRO A 67 11.47 -1.76 -7.33
N VAL A 68 11.95 -0.79 -6.54
CA VAL A 68 12.85 0.26 -7.02
C VAL A 68 14.18 -0.35 -7.46
N LYS A 69 14.79 -1.20 -6.61
CA LYS A 69 16.03 -1.91 -6.95
C LYS A 69 15.84 -2.87 -8.12
N ALA A 70 14.69 -3.54 -8.18
CA ALA A 70 14.35 -4.43 -9.29
C ALA A 70 14.20 -3.69 -10.64
N THR A 71 13.81 -2.42 -10.62
CA THR A 71 13.74 -1.59 -11.82
C THR A 71 15.10 -1.05 -12.23
N LEU A 72 15.92 -0.64 -11.25
CA LEU A 72 17.25 -0.09 -11.51
C LEU A 72 18.29 -1.14 -11.92
N ARG A 73 18.19 -2.37 -11.40
CA ARG A 73 19.19 -3.43 -11.61
C ARG A 73 18.63 -4.70 -12.26
N GLY A 74 17.31 -4.80 -12.39
CA GLY A 74 16.62 -5.95 -12.97
C GLY A 74 15.87 -5.59 -14.24
N LYS A 75 14.91 -6.44 -14.62
CA LYS A 75 14.08 -6.26 -15.83
C LYS A 75 12.66 -5.81 -15.51
N LEU A 76 12.42 -5.28 -14.30
CA LEU A 76 11.11 -4.78 -13.92
C LEU A 76 10.81 -3.48 -14.66
N GLN A 77 9.66 -3.40 -15.33
CA GLN A 77 9.29 -2.18 -16.05
C GLN A 77 8.91 -1.07 -15.06
N LEU A 78 9.22 0.19 -15.41
CA LEU A 78 8.90 1.34 -14.56
C LEU A 78 7.39 1.41 -14.20
N ARG A 79 6.51 1.09 -15.15
CA ARG A 79 5.05 1.04 -14.90
C ARG A 79 4.69 0.01 -13.83
N GLN A 80 5.28 -1.19 -13.91
CA GLN A 80 5.08 -2.24 -12.90
C GLN A 80 5.64 -1.79 -11.54
N CYS A 81 6.80 -1.12 -11.52
CA CYS A 81 7.38 -0.57 -10.30
C CYS A 81 6.42 0.38 -9.58
N MET A 82 5.78 1.30 -10.31
CA MET A 82 4.83 2.25 -9.74
C MET A 82 3.61 1.53 -9.13
N VAL A 83 3.07 0.52 -9.83
CA VAL A 83 1.96 -0.30 -9.32
C VAL A 83 2.35 -1.03 -8.03
N TYR A 84 3.53 -1.67 -8.02
CA TYR A 84 4.05 -2.30 -6.81
C TYR A 84 4.20 -1.28 -5.67
N LEU A 85 4.76 -0.10 -5.92
CA LEU A 85 4.94 0.92 -4.89
C LEU A 85 3.62 1.43 -4.32
N ILE A 86 2.60 1.66 -5.16
CA ILE A 86 1.26 2.06 -4.69
C ILE A 86 0.72 1.02 -3.71
N PHE A 87 0.84 -0.27 -4.06
CA PHE A 87 0.34 -1.35 -3.22
C PHE A 87 1.15 -1.51 -1.93
N LEU A 88 2.49 -1.47 -2.02
CA LEU A 88 3.37 -1.62 -0.86
C LEU A 88 3.29 -0.43 0.12
N LEU A 89 3.02 0.78 -0.36
CA LEU A 89 2.88 1.98 0.46
C LEU A 89 1.53 2.10 1.17
N TRP A 90 0.56 1.25 0.83
CA TRP A 90 -0.77 1.27 1.45
C TRP A 90 -0.70 1.17 2.97
N ALA A 91 0.17 0.31 3.52
CA ALA A 91 0.37 0.17 4.96
C ALA A 91 1.04 1.40 5.59
N VAL A 92 2.02 2.00 4.91
CA VAL A 92 2.72 3.20 5.41
C VAL A 92 1.79 4.42 5.48
N ARG A 93 0.84 4.51 4.55
CA ARG A 93 -0.16 5.58 4.45
C ARG A 93 -1.01 5.73 5.72
N SER A 94 -1.18 4.67 6.52
CA SER A 94 -1.97 4.77 7.76
C SER A 94 -1.35 5.73 8.79
N VAL A 95 -0.03 5.91 8.80
CA VAL A 95 0.66 6.79 9.75
C VAL A 95 0.27 8.27 9.54
N PRO A 96 0.48 8.88 8.36
CA PRO A 96 0.06 10.26 8.13
C PRO A 96 -1.45 10.45 8.25
N GLU A 97 -2.25 9.43 7.92
CA GLU A 97 -3.71 9.47 8.11
C GLU A 97 -4.11 9.56 9.58
N LEU A 98 -3.48 8.77 10.45
CA LEU A 98 -3.70 8.84 11.89
C LEU A 98 -3.23 10.19 12.45
N CYS A 99 -2.06 10.67 12.03
CA CYS A 99 -1.59 12.00 12.43
C CYS A 99 -2.61 13.07 12.04
N TYR A 100 -3.09 13.05 10.79
CA TYR A 100 -4.07 13.99 10.29
C TYR A 100 -5.41 13.88 11.03
N ALA A 101 -5.87 12.68 11.38
CA ALA A 101 -7.10 12.49 12.14
C ALA A 101 -7.01 13.03 13.58
N ILE A 102 -5.82 12.98 14.20
CA ILE A 102 -5.60 13.48 15.56
C ILE A 102 -5.47 15.01 15.60
N VAL A 103 -4.89 15.60 14.55
CA VAL A 103 -4.58 17.04 14.48
C VAL A 103 -5.76 17.96 14.86
N PRO A 104 -7.00 17.80 14.35
CA PRO A 104 -8.14 18.64 14.74
C PRO A 104 -8.45 18.59 16.24
N SER A 105 -8.38 17.41 16.85
CA SER A 105 -8.67 17.23 18.28
C SER A 105 -7.63 17.92 19.17
N LEU A 106 -6.34 17.87 18.78
CA LEU A 106 -5.28 18.59 19.47
C LEU A 106 -5.46 20.09 19.36
N CYS A 107 -5.83 20.60 18.19
CA CYS A 107 -6.06 22.02 17.96
C CYS A 107 -7.21 22.59 18.79
N ILE A 108 -8.30 21.81 18.95
CA ILE A 108 -9.40 22.17 19.85
C ILE A 108 -8.89 22.23 21.30
N PHE A 109 -8.12 21.23 21.74
CA PHE A 109 -7.61 21.18 23.11
C PHE A 109 -6.62 22.31 23.44
N THR A 110 -5.73 22.65 22.50
CA THR A 110 -4.73 23.71 22.68
C THR A 110 -5.24 25.10 22.28
N ASN A 111 -6.47 25.20 21.78
CA ASN A 111 -7.07 26.42 21.23
C ASN A 111 -6.18 27.10 20.17
N THR A 112 -5.54 26.29 19.32
CA THR A 112 -4.65 26.74 18.24
C THR A 112 -5.31 26.50 16.89
N SER A 113 -5.03 27.36 15.90
CA SER A 113 -5.49 27.17 14.52
C SER A 113 -4.35 26.63 13.66
N ILE A 114 -4.62 25.59 12.89
CA ILE A 114 -3.70 25.03 11.87
C ILE A 114 -3.65 25.95 10.65
N PHE A 115 -4.80 26.55 10.34
CA PHE A 115 -4.95 27.41 9.17
C PHE A 115 -4.62 28.86 9.54
N PRO A 116 -3.92 29.60 8.66
CA PRO A 116 -3.71 31.02 8.86
C PRO A 116 -5.05 31.76 8.89
N LYS A 117 -5.14 32.83 9.68
CA LYS A 117 -6.30 33.74 9.65
C LYS A 117 -6.46 34.26 8.21
N VAL A 118 -7.69 34.25 7.71
CA VAL A 118 -8.02 34.49 6.30
C VAL A 118 -7.47 35.84 5.82
N SER A 119 -6.33 35.82 5.12
CA SER A 119 -5.88 36.93 4.27
C SER A 119 -6.01 36.50 2.81
N SER A 120 -7.17 36.85 2.24
CA SER A 120 -7.60 36.99 0.83
C SER A 120 -7.08 36.13 -0.34
N LEU A 121 -6.14 35.19 -0.19
CA LEU A 121 -5.73 34.28 -1.29
C LEU A 121 -5.92 32.80 -0.95
N PHE A 122 -5.72 32.42 0.32
CA PHE A 122 -5.79 31.02 0.77
C PHE A 122 -7.24 30.47 0.77
N SER A 123 -8.24 31.34 0.91
CA SER A 123 -9.66 30.97 0.89
C SER A 123 -10.17 30.55 -0.49
N ILE A 124 -9.51 30.98 -1.57
CA ILE A 124 -9.90 30.63 -2.95
C ILE A 124 -9.39 29.23 -3.34
N LEU A 125 -8.31 28.77 -2.72
CA LEU A 125 -7.65 27.49 -3.03
C LEU A 125 -8.24 26.28 -2.28
N ILE A 126 -9.08 26.53 -1.26
CA ILE A 126 -9.65 25.51 -0.37
C ILE A 126 -11.16 25.28 -0.62
N GLN A 127 -11.77 26.05 -1.52
CA GLN A 127 -13.15 25.88 -1.97
C GLN A 127 -13.22 25.03 -3.23
#